data_AF-A0A5B6TB22-F1
#
_entry.id   AF-A0A5B6TB22-F1
#
_cell.length_a   1.000
_cell.length_b   1.000
_cell.length_c   1.000
_cell.angle_alpha   90.00
_cell.angle_beta   90.00
_cell.angle_gamma   90.00
#
_symmetry.space_group_name_H-M   'P 1'
#
loop_
_entity.id
_entity.type
_entity.pdbx_description
1 polymer ?
#
loop_
_entity_poly.entity_id
_entity_poly.type
_entity_poly.pdbx_seq_one_letter_code
_entity_poly.pdbx_strand_id
1 'polypeptide(L)'
;MQQEKKDTWLKSRGYLHLTQKINVSEEGALIKSKITNPRFISKHAFFPLIHCIIKERKFKKVKVNGQAARKHCYKDTDQDKFVQTAKKRPLHYATHIDALIFGYYASILQEKYEQELAKTTGLSACITAYRKIEHNQEGYNKSTIHFAHEAFEQIKATAFTGDCQVLTFDLKSFFSSLDHKVLKRAWYNLLGKNTLPPDHYNVFKAATNFSYVLLDDLRAYPCKKSRKSGFDEKKLAELRSKGVQAFFESPKELREKIESKELLVYKNPFRNVQKQLRGIPQGLPISAVLANLYLLEFDKLVYQNLGSESGCFYRRYSDDILIICKQRDCERVEGYINEMLERFKVELSKDKTEKFIFKCGSDKDNNSLVTSIKIIEGEEYPGLPLNYLGFEFYGHRTLVKSANLAKFYRRMIEAVKRSGRHIRKSQQKSPFAAAELFKKRIFKLYSFHGNKRKVTSKSYQKLEKDNIGRYRFVKFSPKSPKKSRGNYFTYLKRAGELMQEPAIQKQARKHYRILHQAIDIHITQK
;
A
#
# COMPACT_ATOMS: atom_id res chain seq x y z
N MET A 1 -26.95 21.33 -12.96
CA MET A 1 -25.50 21.31 -13.29
C MET A 1 -24.88 20.02 -12.79
N GLN A 2 -24.69 19.03 -13.66
CA GLN A 2 -23.93 17.82 -13.33
C GLN A 2 -22.48 18.24 -13.04
N GLN A 3 -21.99 18.01 -11.83
CA GLN A 3 -20.56 18.17 -11.55
C GLN A 3 -19.79 17.24 -12.49
N GLU A 4 -18.97 17.78 -13.39
CA GLU A 4 -18.05 16.99 -14.20
C GLU A 4 -17.24 16.08 -13.27
N LYS A 5 -17.50 14.77 -13.33
CA LYS A 5 -16.73 13.76 -12.59
C LYS A 5 -15.28 13.87 -13.06
N LYS A 6 -14.45 14.53 -12.25
CA LYS A 6 -13.02 14.69 -12.51
C LYS A 6 -12.38 13.33 -12.74
N ASP A 7 -11.76 13.14 -13.91
CA ASP A 7 -11.12 11.89 -14.30
C ASP A 7 -10.15 11.41 -13.22
N THR A 8 -10.54 10.38 -12.47
CA THR A 8 -9.81 10.00 -11.27
C THR A 8 -8.47 9.30 -11.56
N TRP A 9 -8.28 8.87 -12.80
CA TRP A 9 -7.09 8.16 -13.29
C TRP A 9 -6.03 9.11 -13.88
N LEU A 10 -6.44 10.27 -14.40
CA LEU A 10 -5.59 11.22 -15.09
C LEU A 10 -4.76 12.05 -14.09
N LYS A 11 -3.65 11.46 -13.62
CA LYS A 11 -2.80 12.00 -12.53
C LYS A 11 -1.32 11.98 -12.90
N SER A 12 -0.65 13.12 -12.78
CA SER A 12 0.81 13.20 -12.91
C SER A 12 1.51 12.34 -11.85
N ARG A 13 2.55 11.62 -12.27
CA ARG A 13 3.46 10.89 -11.37
C ARG A 13 4.74 11.69 -11.17
N GLY A 14 5.33 11.58 -9.99
CA GLY A 14 6.45 12.43 -9.56
C GLY A 14 7.82 11.75 -9.55
N TYR A 15 7.90 10.47 -9.90
CA TYR A 15 9.16 9.73 -9.92
C TYR A 15 9.90 9.94 -11.24
N LEU A 16 11.24 9.88 -11.21
CA LEU A 16 12.06 9.84 -12.42
C LEU A 16 11.90 8.46 -13.08
N HIS A 17 11.85 8.42 -14.41
CA HIS A 17 11.69 7.17 -15.18
C HIS A 17 12.48 7.23 -16.50
N LEU A 18 12.41 6.17 -17.30
CA LEU A 18 13.12 6.00 -18.57
C LEU A 18 12.71 7.04 -19.62
N THR A 19 11.44 7.44 -19.62
CA THR A 19 10.87 8.39 -20.58
C THR A 19 10.46 9.70 -19.92
N GLN A 20 10.27 10.73 -20.74
CA GLN A 20 9.87 12.06 -20.32
C GLN A 20 8.68 12.04 -19.35
N LYS A 21 8.79 12.87 -18.31
CA LYS A 21 7.70 13.09 -17.37
C LYS A 21 6.57 13.87 -18.03
N ILE A 22 5.35 13.37 -17.85
CA ILE A 22 4.15 13.96 -18.42
C ILE A 22 3.52 14.94 -17.43
N ASN A 23 3.28 16.17 -17.90
CA ASN A 23 2.52 17.15 -17.14
C ASN A 23 1.05 17.16 -17.55
N VAL A 24 0.24 16.41 -16.79
CA VAL A 24 -1.19 16.27 -17.04
C VAL A 24 -1.96 17.60 -16.97
N SER A 25 -1.46 18.63 -16.25
CA SER A 25 -2.17 19.92 -16.19
C SER A 25 -2.08 20.72 -17.49
N GLU A 26 -1.04 20.50 -18.28
CA GLU A 26 -0.80 21.23 -19.54
C GLU A 26 -1.33 20.43 -20.73
N GLU A 27 -1.09 19.11 -20.77
CA GLU A 27 -1.38 18.26 -21.93
C GLU A 27 -2.59 17.32 -21.75
N GLY A 28 -3.37 17.51 -20.68
CA GLY A 28 -4.37 16.54 -20.23
C GLY A 28 -5.40 16.13 -21.28
N ALA A 29 -5.91 17.06 -22.08
CA ALA A 29 -6.94 16.78 -23.11
C ALA A 29 -6.39 15.91 -24.25
N LEU A 30 -5.20 16.23 -24.76
CA LEU A 30 -4.52 15.46 -25.81
C LEU A 30 -4.20 14.04 -25.33
N ILE A 31 -3.66 13.92 -24.12
CA ILE A 31 -3.34 12.63 -23.50
C ILE A 31 -4.60 11.80 -23.32
N LYS A 32 -5.69 12.42 -22.83
CA LYS A 32 -6.98 11.75 -22.67
C LYS A 32 -7.45 11.18 -24.00
N SER A 33 -7.52 12.00 -25.05
CA SER A 33 -7.94 11.57 -26.39
C SER A 33 -7.14 10.38 -26.91
N LYS A 34 -5.81 10.40 -26.73
CA LYS A 34 -4.94 9.27 -27.12
C LYS A 34 -5.25 8.00 -26.32
N ILE A 35 -5.32 8.10 -25.00
CA ILE A 35 -5.49 6.94 -24.11
C ILE A 35 -6.88 6.31 -24.22
N THR A 36 -7.90 7.12 -24.47
CA THR A 36 -9.28 6.62 -24.63
C THR A 36 -9.53 5.97 -25.99
N ASN A 37 -8.60 6.06 -26.94
CA ASN A 37 -8.74 5.47 -28.27
C ASN A 37 -8.28 4.00 -28.26
N PRO A 38 -9.19 3.01 -28.44
CA PRO A 38 -8.83 1.59 -28.40
C PRO A 38 -7.84 1.19 -29.51
N ARG A 39 -7.92 1.82 -30.69
CA ARG A 39 -6.99 1.51 -31.80
C ARG A 39 -5.57 1.91 -31.45
N PHE A 40 -5.39 3.06 -30.80
CA PHE A 40 -4.08 3.51 -30.31
C PHE A 40 -3.53 2.51 -29.28
N ILE A 41 -4.33 2.13 -28.28
CA ILE A 41 -3.90 1.22 -27.22
C ILE A 41 -3.61 -0.18 -27.74
N SER A 42 -4.37 -0.69 -28.70
CA SER A 42 -4.13 -2.02 -29.30
C SER A 42 -2.74 -2.14 -29.95
N LYS A 43 -2.18 -1.02 -30.45
CA LYS A 43 -0.86 -0.94 -31.09
C LYS A 43 0.23 -0.34 -30.19
N HIS A 44 -0.13 0.13 -28.99
CA HIS A 44 0.81 0.81 -28.09
C HIS A 44 1.91 -0.14 -27.61
N ALA A 45 3.17 0.29 -27.74
CA ALA A 45 4.34 -0.43 -27.28
C ALA A 45 4.69 -0.01 -25.85
N PHE A 46 4.37 -0.87 -24.87
CA PHE A 46 4.69 -0.63 -23.47
C PHE A 46 6.20 -0.68 -23.22
N PHE A 47 6.70 0.24 -22.40
CA PHE A 47 8.12 0.31 -22.05
C PHE A 47 8.46 -0.67 -20.91
N PRO A 48 9.74 -1.05 -20.76
CA PRO A 48 10.20 -1.76 -19.58
C PRO A 48 9.87 -1.01 -18.29
N LEU A 49 9.44 -1.74 -17.27
CA LEU A 49 9.23 -1.22 -15.93
C LEU A 49 10.57 -0.93 -15.25
N ILE A 50 10.59 -0.08 -14.24
CA ILE A 50 11.75 0.07 -13.34
C ILE A 50 11.50 -0.78 -12.09
N HIS A 51 12.38 -1.75 -11.84
CA HIS A 51 12.37 -2.59 -10.66
C HIS A 51 13.20 -2.00 -9.52
N CYS A 52 12.65 -1.94 -8.32
CA CYS A 52 13.39 -1.63 -7.11
C CYS A 52 12.92 -2.47 -5.92
N ILE A 53 13.79 -2.61 -4.91
CA ILE A 53 13.46 -3.36 -3.70
C ILE A 53 13.45 -2.42 -2.50
N ILE A 54 12.28 -2.26 -1.88
CA ILE A 54 12.17 -1.60 -0.58
C ILE A 54 12.50 -2.64 0.50
N LYS A 55 13.53 -2.35 1.30
CA LYS A 55 13.91 -3.17 2.45
C LYS A 55 13.23 -2.64 3.71
N GLU A 56 12.35 -3.43 4.32
CA GLU A 56 11.81 -3.15 5.65
C GLU A 56 12.54 -3.97 6.71
N ARG A 57 13.33 -3.32 7.55
CA ARG A 57 13.94 -3.99 8.71
C ARG A 57 12.85 -4.44 9.68
N LYS A 58 12.75 -5.75 9.93
CA LYS A 58 11.86 -6.36 10.92
C LYS A 58 12.68 -6.86 12.12
N PHE A 59 12.05 -6.99 13.26
CA PHE A 59 12.62 -7.62 14.45
C PHE A 59 11.86 -8.92 14.63
N LYS A 60 12.47 -10.04 14.20
CA LYS A 60 11.81 -11.35 14.19
C LYS A 60 12.36 -12.20 15.33
N LYS A 61 11.53 -13.06 15.91
CA LYS A 61 12.00 -14.17 16.75
C LYS A 61 12.75 -15.14 15.83
N VAL A 62 13.96 -15.51 16.22
CA VAL A 62 14.78 -16.50 15.53
C VAL A 62 15.30 -17.47 16.59
N LYS A 63 15.23 -18.76 16.31
CA LYS A 63 15.89 -19.78 17.14
C LYS A 63 17.39 -19.69 16.85
N VAL A 64 18.18 -19.33 17.84
CA VAL A 64 19.64 -19.33 17.76
C VAL A 64 20.11 -20.20 18.92
N ASN A 65 20.81 -21.30 18.63
CA ASN A 65 21.26 -22.28 19.62
C ASN A 65 20.11 -22.83 20.49
N GLY A 66 18.99 -23.21 19.88
CA GLY A 66 17.81 -23.72 20.60
C GLY A 66 16.96 -22.66 21.33
N GLN A 67 17.51 -21.47 21.60
CA GLN A 67 16.79 -20.40 22.30
C GLN A 67 16.17 -19.37 21.34
N ALA A 68 14.92 -18.99 21.60
CA ALA A 68 14.20 -18.03 20.78
C ALA A 68 14.55 -16.58 21.18
N ALA A 69 15.43 -15.92 20.42
CA ALA A 69 15.79 -14.52 20.62
C ALA A 69 15.23 -13.65 19.49
N ARG A 70 14.81 -12.41 19.79
CA ARG A 70 14.43 -11.46 18.74
C ARG A 70 15.67 -10.73 18.21
N LYS A 71 15.95 -10.85 16.91
CA LYS A 71 17.14 -10.25 16.28
C LYS A 71 16.84 -9.60 14.93
N HIS A 72 17.73 -8.68 14.55
CA HIS A 72 17.72 -8.03 13.23
C HIS A 72 18.62 -8.75 12.20
N CYS A 73 19.64 -9.43 12.70
CA CYS A 73 20.54 -10.30 11.96
C CYS A 73 20.83 -11.50 12.86
N TYR A 74 21.00 -12.68 12.27
CA TYR A 74 21.45 -13.87 12.98
C TYR A 74 22.38 -14.67 12.07
N LYS A 75 23.22 -15.49 12.65
CA LYS A 75 24.04 -16.45 11.91
C LYS A 75 23.15 -17.67 11.64
N ASP A 76 22.93 -17.97 10.37
CA ASP A 76 22.21 -19.16 9.96
C ASP A 76 23.14 -20.36 10.15
N THR A 77 22.76 -21.32 11.00
CA THR A 77 23.57 -22.49 11.33
C THR A 77 23.74 -23.42 10.14
N ASP A 78 22.77 -23.43 9.21
CA ASP A 78 22.78 -24.36 8.08
C ASP A 78 23.62 -23.83 6.90
N GLN A 79 23.81 -22.50 6.81
CA GLN A 79 24.46 -21.84 5.67
C GLN A 79 25.73 -21.06 6.04
N ASP A 80 26.13 -21.08 7.32
CA ASP A 80 27.23 -20.30 7.92
C ASP A 80 27.25 -18.81 7.53
N LYS A 81 26.07 -18.23 7.26
CA LYS A 81 25.92 -16.86 6.73
C LYS A 81 25.09 -15.99 7.66
N PHE A 82 25.45 -14.71 7.75
CA PHE A 82 24.64 -13.73 8.45
C PHE A 82 23.39 -13.37 7.64
N VAL A 83 22.23 -13.82 8.10
CA VAL A 83 20.93 -13.53 7.47
C VAL A 83 20.29 -12.32 8.13
N GLN A 84 19.91 -11.33 7.32
CA GLN A 84 19.14 -10.18 7.77
C GLN A 84 17.66 -10.51 7.80
N THR A 85 16.97 -10.16 8.89
CA THR A 85 15.52 -10.36 9.01
C THR A 85 14.69 -9.30 8.24
N ALA A 86 15.33 -8.55 7.34
CA ALA A 86 14.71 -7.51 6.54
C ALA A 86 13.75 -8.11 5.50
N LYS A 87 12.49 -7.65 5.53
CA LYS A 87 11.47 -8.02 4.53
C LYS A 87 11.74 -7.23 3.25
N LYS A 88 12.09 -7.93 2.17
CA LYS A 88 12.22 -7.36 0.83
C LYS A 88 10.84 -7.20 0.21
N ARG A 89 10.54 -6.03 -0.37
CA ARG A 89 9.32 -5.72 -1.10
C ARG A 89 9.70 -5.28 -2.52
N PRO A 90 9.69 -6.19 -3.50
CA PRO A 90 9.96 -5.84 -4.89
C PRO A 90 8.82 -4.97 -5.44
N LEU A 91 9.17 -3.88 -6.10
CA LEU A 91 8.23 -2.96 -6.75
C LEU A 91 8.67 -2.74 -8.19
N HIS A 92 7.68 -2.60 -9.06
CA HIS A 92 7.89 -2.22 -10.44
C HIS A 92 7.05 -0.99 -10.78
N TYR A 93 7.68 0.00 -11.38
CA TYR A 93 7.02 1.24 -11.80
C TYR A 93 6.98 1.32 -13.32
N ALA A 94 5.81 1.63 -13.87
CA ALA A 94 5.65 1.90 -15.30
C ALA A 94 6.14 3.31 -15.66
N THR A 95 6.32 3.58 -16.95
CA THR A 95 6.55 4.96 -17.42
C THR A 95 5.33 5.84 -17.15
N HIS A 96 5.49 7.14 -17.31
CA HIS A 96 4.39 8.10 -17.09
C HIS A 96 3.18 7.81 -17.99
N ILE A 97 3.40 7.56 -19.29
CA ILE A 97 2.31 7.24 -20.23
C ILE A 97 1.69 5.88 -19.93
N ASP A 98 2.51 4.85 -19.71
CA ASP A 98 2.02 3.49 -19.42
C ASP A 98 1.23 3.45 -18.11
N ALA A 99 1.66 4.21 -17.09
CA ALA A 99 0.92 4.36 -15.84
C ALA A 99 -0.43 5.05 -16.03
N LEU A 100 -0.56 5.98 -16.99
CA LEU A 100 -1.84 6.60 -17.32
C LEU A 100 -2.75 5.63 -18.07
N ILE A 101 -2.21 4.85 -19.02
CA ILE A 101 -2.95 3.77 -19.70
C ILE A 101 -3.45 2.74 -18.69
N PHE A 102 -2.58 2.21 -17.84
CA PHE A 102 -2.97 1.29 -16.77
C PHE A 102 -4.02 1.92 -15.84
N GLY A 103 -3.91 3.22 -15.55
CA GLY A 103 -4.88 3.94 -14.72
C GLY A 103 -6.26 4.04 -15.38
N TYR A 104 -6.31 4.32 -16.69
CA TYR A 104 -7.55 4.39 -17.45
C TYR A 104 -8.26 3.05 -17.52
N TYR A 105 -7.55 1.98 -17.92
CA TYR A 105 -8.13 0.63 -17.94
C TYR A 105 -8.51 0.15 -16.54
N ALA A 106 -7.74 0.52 -15.51
CA ALA A 106 -8.15 0.24 -14.14
C ALA A 106 -9.48 0.90 -13.79
N SER A 107 -9.74 2.12 -14.25
CA SER A 107 -11.02 2.80 -13.98
C SER A 107 -12.20 2.13 -14.69
N ILE A 108 -12.03 1.68 -15.94
CA ILE A 108 -13.05 0.91 -16.67
C ILE A 108 -13.38 -0.38 -15.93
N LEU A 109 -12.36 -1.13 -15.52
CA LEU A 109 -12.55 -2.40 -14.81
C LEU A 109 -13.13 -2.18 -13.43
N GLN A 110 -12.71 -1.13 -12.73
CA GLN A 110 -13.26 -0.81 -11.41
C GLN A 110 -14.76 -0.54 -11.53
N GLU A 111 -15.20 0.27 -12.48
CA GLU A 111 -16.62 0.58 -12.68
C GLU A 111 -17.46 -0.69 -12.92
N LYS A 112 -17.01 -1.55 -13.85
CA LYS A 112 -17.69 -2.82 -14.13
C LYS A 112 -17.65 -3.78 -12.94
N TYR A 113 -16.54 -3.80 -12.21
CA TYR A 113 -16.41 -4.59 -11.00
C TYR A 113 -17.40 -4.15 -9.91
N GLU A 114 -17.56 -2.85 -9.69
CA GLU A 114 -18.56 -2.32 -8.76
C GLU A 114 -19.99 -2.68 -9.19
N GLN A 115 -20.30 -2.60 -10.49
CA GLN A 115 -21.59 -3.02 -11.04
C GLN A 115 -21.84 -4.52 -10.80
N GLU A 116 -20.82 -5.35 -11.00
CA GLU A 116 -20.91 -6.80 -10.79
C GLU A 116 -21.13 -7.14 -9.32
N LEU A 117 -20.47 -6.45 -8.39
CA LEU A 117 -20.69 -6.62 -6.95
C LEU A 117 -22.09 -6.18 -6.51
N ALA A 118 -22.67 -5.19 -7.17
CA ALA A 118 -24.00 -4.68 -6.84
C ALA A 118 -25.13 -5.66 -7.22
N LYS A 119 -24.86 -6.64 -8.10
CA LYS A 119 -25.85 -7.67 -8.48
C LYS A 119 -26.21 -8.61 -7.32
N THR A 120 -25.31 -8.77 -6.35
CA THR A 120 -25.53 -9.64 -5.19
C THR A 120 -25.58 -8.79 -3.93
N THR A 121 -26.75 -8.71 -3.31
CA THR A 121 -26.98 -7.97 -2.07
C THR A 121 -25.98 -8.42 -1.00
N GLY A 122 -25.28 -7.47 -0.38
CA GLY A 122 -24.32 -7.72 0.70
C GLY A 122 -22.88 -8.09 0.31
N LEU A 123 -22.65 -8.64 -0.90
CA LEU A 123 -21.30 -9.02 -1.37
C LEU A 123 -20.32 -7.82 -1.40
N SER A 124 -20.82 -6.66 -1.84
CA SER A 124 -20.06 -5.41 -1.86
C SER A 124 -19.50 -5.04 -0.48
N ALA A 125 -20.18 -5.35 0.63
CA ALA A 125 -19.66 -5.03 1.96
C ALA A 125 -18.45 -5.90 2.31
N CYS A 126 -18.40 -7.14 1.82
CA CYS A 126 -17.36 -8.12 2.15
C CYS A 126 -15.97 -7.72 1.64
N ILE A 127 -15.89 -7.09 0.46
CA ILE A 127 -14.61 -6.80 -0.21
C ILE A 127 -14.22 -5.35 0.03
N THR A 128 -13.25 -5.09 0.89
CA THR A 128 -12.99 -3.73 1.37
C THR A 128 -11.75 -3.07 0.77
N ALA A 129 -10.77 -3.85 0.29
CA ALA A 129 -9.52 -3.30 -0.23
C ALA A 129 -9.65 -2.74 -1.65
N TYR A 130 -8.83 -1.71 -1.93
CA TYR A 130 -8.66 -1.07 -3.25
C TYR A 130 -9.90 -0.41 -3.86
N ARG A 131 -10.98 -0.32 -3.09
CA ARG A 131 -12.25 0.27 -3.49
C ARG A 131 -12.46 1.62 -2.80
N LYS A 132 -13.32 2.44 -3.40
CA LYS A 132 -13.82 3.67 -2.76
C LYS A 132 -15.22 3.36 -2.26
N ILE A 133 -15.32 3.09 -0.96
CA ILE A 133 -16.59 2.79 -0.31
C ILE A 133 -17.02 4.06 0.41
N GLU A 134 -18.17 4.60 0.00
CA GLU A 134 -18.74 5.78 0.61
C GLU A 134 -19.16 5.48 2.05
N HIS A 135 -19.01 6.48 2.91
CA HIS A 135 -19.56 6.44 4.25
C HIS A 135 -20.89 7.19 4.26
N ASN A 136 -21.70 6.94 5.28
CA ASN A 136 -23.01 7.59 5.45
C ASN A 136 -22.90 9.13 5.55
N GLN A 137 -21.72 9.65 5.90
CA GLN A 137 -21.43 11.08 5.86
C GLN A 137 -20.97 11.49 4.46
N GLU A 138 -21.66 12.47 3.87
CA GLU A 138 -21.33 12.99 2.54
C GLU A 138 -19.87 13.44 2.42
N GLY A 139 -19.24 13.11 1.29
CA GLY A 139 -17.86 13.50 0.99
C GLY A 139 -16.79 12.75 1.79
N TYR A 140 -17.16 11.71 2.55
CA TYR A 140 -16.25 10.91 3.35
C TYR A 140 -16.33 9.43 2.96
N ASN A 141 -15.16 8.81 2.76
CA ASN A 141 -15.06 7.39 2.42
C ASN A 141 -14.63 6.57 3.64
N LYS A 142 -15.11 5.32 3.72
CA LYS A 142 -14.65 4.35 4.70
C LYS A 142 -13.13 4.14 4.56
N SER A 143 -12.51 3.83 5.69
CA SER A 143 -11.08 3.61 5.83
C SER A 143 -10.81 2.33 6.59
N THR A 144 -9.56 1.91 6.67
CA THR A 144 -9.15 0.72 7.44
C THR A 144 -9.58 0.76 8.91
N ILE A 145 -9.76 1.95 9.49
CA ILE A 145 -10.29 2.10 10.85
C ILE A 145 -11.74 1.60 10.92
N HIS A 146 -12.58 1.98 9.95
CA HIS A 146 -13.99 1.59 9.90
C HIS A 146 -14.12 0.09 9.68
N PHE A 147 -13.37 -0.47 8.74
CA PHE A 147 -13.42 -1.91 8.44
C PHE A 147 -12.96 -2.76 9.63
N ALA A 148 -11.93 -2.31 10.35
CA ALA A 148 -11.50 -3.00 11.58
C ALA A 148 -12.56 -2.89 12.68
N HIS A 149 -13.15 -1.71 12.86
CA HIS A 149 -14.20 -1.49 13.86
C HIS A 149 -15.44 -2.35 13.58
N GLU A 150 -15.94 -2.36 12.34
CA GLU A 150 -17.07 -3.21 11.93
C GLU A 150 -16.82 -4.69 12.25
N ALA A 151 -15.60 -5.19 11.97
CA ALA A 151 -15.24 -6.55 12.29
C ALA A 151 -15.21 -6.79 13.81
N PHE A 152 -14.63 -5.89 14.60
CA PHE A 152 -14.54 -6.06 16.05
C PHE A 152 -15.91 -5.99 16.74
N GLU A 153 -16.79 -5.11 16.28
CA GLU A 153 -18.18 -5.06 16.76
C GLU A 153 -18.94 -6.34 16.42
N GLN A 154 -18.74 -6.90 15.22
CA GLN A 154 -19.33 -8.20 14.88
C GLN A 154 -18.80 -9.34 15.77
N ILE A 155 -17.50 -9.33 16.11
CA ILE A 155 -16.92 -10.31 17.03
C ILE A 155 -17.60 -10.21 18.39
N LYS A 156 -17.74 -8.99 18.94
CA LYS A 156 -18.41 -8.76 20.23
C LYS A 156 -19.86 -9.23 20.20
N ALA A 157 -20.62 -8.80 19.20
CA ALA A 157 -22.03 -9.16 19.06
C ALA A 157 -22.22 -10.68 19.02
N THR A 158 -21.37 -11.39 18.26
CA THR A 158 -21.40 -12.86 18.20
C THR A 158 -21.02 -13.48 19.54
N ALA A 159 -19.96 -12.97 20.19
CA ALA A 159 -19.45 -13.47 21.47
C ALA A 159 -20.43 -13.30 22.64
N PHE A 160 -21.30 -12.29 22.60
CA PHE A 160 -22.37 -12.11 23.60
C PHE A 160 -23.51 -13.12 23.45
N THR A 161 -23.71 -13.65 22.24
CA THR A 161 -24.77 -14.65 21.97
C THR A 161 -24.29 -16.10 22.10
N GLY A 162 -22.99 -16.32 22.28
CA GLY A 162 -22.36 -17.64 22.39
C GLY A 162 -20.88 -17.59 21.98
N ASP A 163 -20.20 -18.73 21.98
CA ASP A 163 -18.77 -18.78 21.65
C ASP A 163 -18.51 -18.40 20.17
N CYS A 164 -17.74 -17.33 20.00
CA CYS A 164 -17.41 -16.74 18.70
C CYS A 164 -16.04 -17.23 18.23
N GLN A 165 -15.98 -17.79 17.03
CA GLN A 165 -14.74 -18.21 16.39
C GLN A 165 -14.37 -17.25 15.26
N VAL A 166 -13.10 -16.85 15.25
CA VAL A 166 -12.52 -16.01 14.21
C VAL A 166 -11.39 -16.75 13.52
N LEU A 167 -11.48 -16.82 12.20
CA LEU A 167 -10.47 -17.39 11.31
C LEU A 167 -9.85 -16.29 10.47
N THR A 168 -8.52 -16.27 10.41
CA THR A 168 -7.77 -15.35 9.55
C THR A 168 -6.87 -16.12 8.61
N PHE A 169 -6.90 -15.78 7.33
CA PHE A 169 -6.08 -16.40 6.28
C PHE A 169 -5.27 -15.32 5.56
N ASP A 170 -3.95 -15.55 5.41
CA ASP A 170 -3.02 -14.68 4.67
C ASP A 170 -2.55 -15.42 3.41
N LEU A 171 -2.81 -14.81 2.24
CA LEU A 171 -2.43 -15.38 0.96
C LEU A 171 -0.93 -15.19 0.68
N LYS A 172 -0.24 -16.27 0.31
CA LYS A 172 1.21 -16.24 0.08
C LYS A 172 1.55 -15.55 -1.23
N SER A 173 2.26 -14.43 -1.13
CA SER A 173 2.85 -13.71 -2.28
C SER A 173 1.85 -13.46 -3.42
N PHE A 174 0.62 -13.11 -3.05
CA PHE A 174 -0.57 -13.08 -3.91
C PHE A 174 -0.36 -12.51 -5.32
N PHE A 175 0.17 -11.29 -5.44
CA PHE A 175 0.42 -10.67 -6.75
C PHE A 175 1.34 -11.49 -7.65
N SER A 176 2.40 -12.09 -7.11
CA SER A 176 3.35 -12.89 -7.90
C SER A 176 2.88 -14.32 -8.18
N SER A 177 1.81 -14.79 -7.52
CA SER A 177 1.28 -16.14 -7.68
C SER A 177 0.08 -16.25 -8.63
N LEU A 178 -0.54 -15.13 -9.03
CA LEU A 178 -1.77 -15.14 -9.87
C LEU A 178 -1.60 -15.95 -11.18
N ASP A 179 -2.51 -16.90 -11.42
CA ASP A 179 -2.58 -17.65 -12.68
C ASP A 179 -3.11 -16.75 -13.81
N HIS A 180 -2.37 -16.65 -14.91
CA HIS A 180 -2.73 -15.78 -16.04
C HIS A 180 -3.99 -16.23 -16.77
N LYS A 181 -4.28 -17.54 -16.82
CA LYS A 181 -5.49 -18.07 -17.47
C LYS A 181 -6.73 -17.72 -16.66
N VAL A 182 -6.67 -17.90 -15.33
CA VAL A 182 -7.75 -17.52 -14.40
C VAL A 182 -8.01 -16.02 -14.48
N LEU A 183 -6.96 -15.20 -14.42
CA LEU A 183 -7.09 -13.74 -14.52
C LEU A 183 -7.70 -13.30 -15.86
N LYS A 184 -7.24 -13.89 -16.98
CA LYS A 184 -7.77 -13.57 -18.32
C LYS A 184 -9.26 -13.90 -18.41
N ARG A 185 -9.68 -15.04 -17.87
CA ARG A 185 -11.08 -15.48 -17.80
C ARG A 185 -11.94 -14.53 -17.00
N ALA A 186 -11.53 -14.21 -15.77
CA ALA A 186 -12.24 -13.24 -14.94
C ALA A 186 -12.41 -11.89 -15.65
N TRP A 187 -11.38 -11.46 -16.38
CA TRP A 187 -11.41 -10.19 -17.11
C TRP A 187 -12.40 -10.19 -18.28
N TYR A 188 -12.38 -11.16 -19.21
CA TYR A 188 -13.36 -11.14 -20.29
C TYR A 188 -14.80 -11.40 -19.79
N ASN A 189 -14.97 -12.20 -18.73
CA ASN A 189 -16.27 -12.43 -18.10
C ASN A 189 -16.85 -11.13 -17.54
N LEU A 190 -16.03 -10.32 -16.86
CA LEU A 190 -16.44 -9.01 -16.36
C LEU A 190 -16.89 -8.06 -17.49
N LEU A 191 -16.30 -8.20 -18.69
CA LEU A 191 -16.69 -7.41 -19.86
C LEU A 191 -17.94 -7.96 -20.56
N GLY A 192 -18.44 -9.14 -20.17
CA GLY A 192 -19.52 -9.84 -20.88
C GLY A 192 -19.11 -10.26 -22.30
N LYS A 193 -17.85 -10.68 -22.48
CA LYS A 193 -17.28 -11.09 -23.78
C LYS A 193 -16.67 -12.49 -23.67
N ASN A 194 -16.58 -13.21 -24.78
CA ASN A 194 -15.93 -14.54 -24.82
C ASN A 194 -14.39 -14.45 -24.84
N THR A 195 -13.86 -13.31 -25.29
CA THR A 195 -12.42 -13.02 -25.36
C THR A 195 -12.13 -11.57 -25.02
N LEU A 196 -10.89 -11.27 -24.63
CA LEU A 196 -10.48 -9.88 -24.41
C LEU A 196 -10.41 -9.11 -25.75
N PRO A 197 -11.01 -7.92 -25.82
CA PRO A 197 -10.80 -7.00 -26.94
C PRO A 197 -9.30 -6.70 -27.18
N PRO A 198 -8.86 -6.33 -28.40
CA PRO A 198 -7.45 -6.18 -28.73
C PRO A 198 -6.68 -5.20 -27.84
N ASP A 199 -7.31 -4.09 -27.48
CA ASP A 199 -6.77 -3.05 -26.61
C ASP A 199 -6.63 -3.54 -25.15
N HIS A 200 -7.68 -4.17 -24.61
CA HIS A 200 -7.66 -4.82 -23.31
C HIS A 200 -6.62 -5.95 -23.24
N TYR A 201 -6.51 -6.75 -24.31
CA TYR A 201 -5.53 -7.82 -24.41
C TYR A 201 -4.10 -7.26 -24.41
N ASN A 202 -3.84 -6.15 -25.08
CA ASN A 202 -2.52 -5.52 -25.05
C ASN A 202 -2.16 -5.04 -23.64
N VAL A 203 -3.11 -4.44 -22.91
CA VAL A 203 -2.91 -4.04 -21.49
C VAL A 203 -2.72 -5.25 -20.58
N PHE A 204 -3.50 -6.32 -20.78
CA PHE A 204 -3.34 -7.60 -20.08
C PHE A 204 -1.94 -8.19 -20.31
N LYS A 205 -1.49 -8.23 -21.57
CA LYS A 205 -0.16 -8.71 -21.96
C LYS A 205 0.93 -7.86 -21.32
N ALA A 206 0.78 -6.53 -21.29
CA ALA A 206 1.73 -5.63 -20.66
C ALA A 206 1.83 -5.83 -19.14
N ALA A 207 0.74 -6.22 -18.46
CA ALA A 207 0.75 -6.49 -17.03
C ALA A 207 1.28 -7.91 -16.68
N THR A 208 1.13 -8.89 -17.58
CA THR A 208 1.43 -10.31 -17.32
C THR A 208 2.76 -10.76 -17.93
N ASN A 209 3.12 -10.25 -19.11
CA ASN A 209 4.37 -10.52 -19.81
C ASN A 209 5.25 -9.26 -19.87
N PHE A 210 5.40 -8.60 -18.72
CA PHE A 210 6.19 -7.38 -18.60
C PHE A 210 7.69 -7.64 -18.70
N SER A 211 8.43 -6.64 -19.16
CA SER A 211 9.88 -6.54 -19.00
C SER A 211 10.23 -5.44 -18.01
N TYR A 212 11.43 -5.49 -17.43
CA TYR A 212 11.90 -4.47 -16.51
C TYR A 212 13.41 -4.27 -16.57
N VAL A 213 13.86 -3.11 -16.11
CA VAL A 213 15.27 -2.77 -15.84
C VAL A 213 15.46 -2.58 -14.35
N LEU A 214 16.63 -2.87 -13.81
CA LEU A 214 16.90 -2.60 -12.39
C LEU A 214 17.20 -1.12 -12.20
N LEU A 215 16.58 -0.49 -11.19
CA LEU A 215 16.88 0.91 -10.85
C LEU A 215 18.36 1.12 -10.50
N ASP A 216 19.01 0.07 -9.98
CA ASP A 216 20.42 0.14 -9.63
C ASP A 216 21.33 0.13 -10.87
N ASP A 217 20.89 -0.39 -12.02
CA ASP A 217 21.63 -0.36 -13.30
C ASP A 217 21.64 1.04 -13.92
N LEU A 218 20.73 1.93 -13.48
CA LEU A 218 20.65 3.32 -13.94
C LEU A 218 21.53 4.28 -13.11
N ARG A 219 22.33 3.77 -12.17
CA ARG A 219 23.22 4.59 -11.34
C ARG A 219 24.51 4.92 -12.08
N ALA A 220 25.15 6.03 -11.69
CA ALA A 220 26.37 6.51 -12.35
C ALA A 220 27.53 5.50 -12.27
N TYR A 221 27.62 4.74 -11.18
CA TYR A 221 28.70 3.77 -10.94
C TYR A 221 28.18 2.49 -10.30
N PRO A 222 28.80 1.32 -10.56
CA PRO A 222 28.51 0.10 -9.83
C PRO A 222 28.69 0.28 -8.33
N CYS A 223 27.86 -0.38 -7.52
CA CYS A 223 27.89 -0.24 -6.07
C CYS A 223 29.21 -0.78 -5.47
N LYS A 224 30.13 0.11 -5.03
CA LYS A 224 31.33 -0.30 -4.28
C LYS A 224 30.98 -0.60 -2.81
N LYS A 225 31.19 -1.86 -2.41
CA LYS A 225 31.28 -2.52 -1.06
C LYS A 225 30.39 -2.09 0.13
N SER A 226 29.64 -0.98 0.13
CA SER A 226 28.69 -0.68 1.23
C SER A 226 27.64 0.40 0.93
N ARG A 227 27.87 1.31 -0.03
CA ARG A 227 26.96 2.43 -0.31
C ARG A 227 26.59 2.51 -1.78
N LYS A 228 25.28 2.53 -2.06
CA LYS A 228 24.75 2.78 -3.40
C LYS A 228 25.22 4.16 -3.88
N SER A 229 25.81 4.21 -5.07
CA SER A 229 26.16 5.43 -5.79
C SER A 229 24.91 6.26 -6.09
N GLY A 230 25.10 7.56 -6.29
CA GLY A 230 24.04 8.43 -6.81
C GLY A 230 23.67 8.09 -8.25
N PHE A 231 22.68 8.80 -8.78
CA PHE A 231 22.50 8.89 -10.22
C PHE A 231 23.50 9.89 -10.79
N ASP A 232 23.68 9.88 -12.12
CA ASP A 232 24.51 10.88 -12.79
C ASP A 232 23.80 12.23 -12.77
N GLU A 233 24.03 13.01 -11.71
CA GLU A 233 23.39 14.32 -11.55
C GLU A 233 23.86 15.34 -12.59
N LYS A 234 25.04 15.16 -13.20
CA LYS A 234 25.52 16.03 -14.29
C LYS A 234 24.66 15.80 -15.52
N LYS A 235 24.53 14.54 -15.97
CA LYS A 235 23.64 14.17 -17.09
C LYS A 235 22.20 14.60 -16.82
N LEU A 236 21.68 14.34 -15.61
CA LEU A 236 20.32 14.73 -15.26
C LEU A 236 20.12 16.25 -15.23
N ALA A 237 21.13 17.03 -14.85
CA ALA A 237 21.05 18.50 -14.90
C ALA A 237 21.03 19.02 -16.34
N GLU A 238 21.85 18.44 -17.23
CA GLU A 238 21.86 18.74 -18.67
C GLU A 238 20.52 18.39 -19.33
N LEU A 239 19.93 17.25 -19.02
CA LEU A 239 18.59 16.92 -19.51
C LEU A 239 17.53 17.91 -19.00
N ARG A 240 17.60 18.29 -17.72
CA ARG A 240 16.66 19.26 -17.13
C ARG A 240 16.78 20.64 -17.78
N SER A 241 17.96 21.10 -18.19
CA SER A 241 18.11 22.38 -18.90
C SER A 241 17.46 22.35 -20.29
N LYS A 242 17.44 21.18 -20.95
CA LYS A 242 16.67 20.92 -22.17
C LYS A 242 15.16 20.69 -21.93
N GLY A 243 14.67 20.79 -20.69
CA GLY A 243 13.27 20.52 -20.33
C GLY A 243 12.92 19.04 -20.17
N VAL A 244 13.91 18.13 -20.26
CA VAL A 244 13.71 16.68 -20.13
C VAL A 244 13.90 16.23 -18.67
N GLN A 245 12.87 15.64 -18.10
CA GLN A 245 12.85 15.03 -16.76
C GLN A 245 12.75 13.51 -16.86
N ALA A 246 13.81 12.86 -17.35
CA ALA A 246 13.92 11.42 -17.53
C ALA A 246 15.38 10.94 -17.38
N PHE A 247 15.61 9.62 -17.41
CA PHE A 247 16.96 9.03 -17.48
C PHE A 247 17.58 9.10 -18.88
N PHE A 248 16.74 9.18 -19.91
CA PHE A 248 17.13 9.24 -21.32
C PHE A 248 16.44 10.43 -21.99
N GLU A 249 17.14 11.07 -22.92
CA GLU A 249 16.66 12.20 -23.71
C GLU A 249 15.51 11.77 -24.63
N SER A 250 15.61 10.57 -25.21
CA SER A 250 14.61 10.04 -26.13
C SER A 250 14.45 8.52 -26.02
N PRO A 251 13.32 7.96 -26.51
CA PRO A 251 13.17 6.51 -26.66
C PRO A 251 14.22 5.86 -27.55
N LYS A 252 14.85 6.62 -28.47
CA LYS A 252 15.92 6.12 -29.34
C LYS A 252 17.19 5.84 -28.54
N GLU A 253 17.62 6.80 -27.71
CA GLU A 253 18.78 6.64 -26.81
C GLU A 253 18.60 5.43 -25.88
N LEU A 254 17.38 5.22 -25.37
CA LEU A 254 17.07 4.03 -24.56
C LEU A 254 17.29 2.73 -25.35
N ARG A 255 16.85 2.66 -26.61
CA ARG A 255 17.03 1.46 -27.45
C ARG A 255 18.50 1.22 -27.76
N GLU A 256 19.24 2.26 -28.12
CA GLU A 256 20.68 2.19 -28.38
C GLU A 256 21.42 1.60 -27.18
N LYS A 257 21.10 2.03 -25.94
CA LYS A 257 21.70 1.50 -24.71
C LYS A 257 21.32 0.05 -24.40
N ILE A 258 20.15 -0.40 -24.84
CA ILE A 258 19.72 -1.79 -24.70
C ILE A 258 20.44 -2.66 -25.75
N GLU A 259 20.54 -2.18 -26.99
CA GLU A 259 21.20 -2.85 -28.11
C GLU A 259 22.71 -2.97 -27.87
N SER A 260 23.35 -1.92 -27.33
CA SER A 260 24.77 -1.92 -26.94
C SER A 260 25.06 -2.75 -25.68
N LYS A 261 24.04 -3.36 -25.06
CA LYS A 261 24.10 -4.13 -23.80
C LYS A 261 24.61 -3.36 -22.59
N GLU A 262 24.64 -2.02 -22.66
CA GLU A 262 24.93 -1.16 -21.51
C GLU A 262 23.79 -1.16 -20.47
N LEU A 263 22.56 -1.41 -20.91
CA LEU A 263 21.39 -1.55 -20.05
C LEU A 263 20.71 -2.92 -20.25
N LEU A 264 20.70 -3.72 -19.19
CA LEU A 264 20.07 -5.05 -19.22
C LEU A 264 18.55 -4.96 -19.03
N VAL A 265 17.81 -5.65 -19.90
CA VAL A 265 16.35 -5.79 -19.82
C VAL A 265 16.01 -7.21 -19.40
N TYR A 266 15.33 -7.32 -18.27
CA TYR A 266 14.86 -8.58 -17.70
C TYR A 266 13.40 -8.82 -18.10
N LYS A 267 12.98 -10.08 -18.15
CA LYS A 267 11.58 -10.49 -18.37
C LYS A 267 10.90 -10.81 -17.05
N ASN A 268 9.57 -10.86 -17.03
CA ASN A 268 8.78 -11.29 -15.87
C ASN A 268 9.47 -12.50 -15.21
N PRO A 269 9.85 -12.43 -13.91
CA PRO A 269 10.60 -13.49 -13.25
C PRO A 269 9.68 -14.51 -12.56
N PHE A 270 8.38 -14.25 -12.48
CA PHE A 270 7.45 -15.08 -11.71
C PHE A 270 7.10 -16.36 -12.49
N ARG A 271 7.38 -17.51 -11.87
CA ARG A 271 7.08 -18.84 -12.41
C ARG A 271 6.38 -19.71 -11.38
N ASN A 272 5.51 -20.61 -11.83
CA ASN A 272 4.99 -21.69 -11.00
C ASN A 272 6.00 -22.85 -10.92
N VAL A 273 5.65 -23.90 -10.18
CA VAL A 273 6.49 -25.11 -10.03
C VAL A 273 6.81 -25.75 -11.38
N GLN A 274 5.86 -25.68 -12.33
CA GLN A 274 6.00 -26.20 -13.70
C GLN A 274 6.71 -25.23 -14.66
N LYS A 275 7.41 -24.19 -14.16
CA LYS A 275 8.12 -23.18 -14.96
C LYS A 275 7.24 -22.38 -15.93
N GLN A 276 5.92 -22.35 -15.74
CA GLN A 276 5.00 -21.51 -16.50
C GLN A 276 4.95 -20.09 -15.93
N LEU A 277 4.79 -19.09 -16.81
CA LEU A 277 4.62 -17.68 -16.44
C LEU A 277 3.39 -17.49 -15.54
N ARG A 278 3.57 -16.73 -14.47
CA ARG A 278 2.47 -16.32 -13.56
C ARG A 278 2.69 -14.91 -13.02
N GLY A 279 1.75 -14.45 -12.21
CA GLY A 279 1.85 -13.23 -11.43
C GLY A 279 1.78 -11.93 -12.22
N ILE A 280 1.53 -10.85 -11.50
CA ILE A 280 1.56 -9.48 -11.98
C ILE A 280 2.48 -8.66 -11.07
N PRO A 281 3.11 -7.60 -11.59
CA PRO A 281 4.03 -6.80 -10.81
C PRO A 281 3.28 -5.94 -9.77
N GLN A 282 3.88 -5.81 -8.58
CA GLN A 282 3.42 -4.85 -7.57
C GLN A 282 3.88 -3.44 -7.95
N GLY A 283 2.93 -2.49 -8.03
CA GLY A 283 3.23 -1.08 -8.30
C GLY A 283 2.59 -0.50 -9.55
N LEU A 284 2.03 -1.33 -10.44
CA LEU A 284 1.24 -0.81 -11.55
C LEU A 284 -0.10 -0.25 -11.07
N PRO A 285 -0.60 0.83 -11.70
CA PRO A 285 -1.91 1.38 -11.39
C PRO A 285 -3.08 0.39 -11.54
N ILE A 286 -2.96 -0.61 -12.42
CA ILE A 286 -3.99 -1.63 -12.67
C ILE A 286 -3.92 -2.83 -11.72
N SER A 287 -2.77 -3.10 -11.09
CA SER A 287 -2.57 -4.37 -10.35
C SER A 287 -3.58 -4.59 -9.23
N ALA A 288 -4.02 -3.51 -8.58
CA ALA A 288 -4.97 -3.56 -7.46
C ALA A 288 -6.37 -4.05 -7.90
N VAL A 289 -6.89 -3.56 -9.03
CA VAL A 289 -8.18 -4.02 -9.54
C VAL A 289 -8.08 -5.43 -10.11
N LEU A 290 -6.96 -5.80 -10.74
CA LEU A 290 -6.72 -7.16 -11.22
C LEU A 290 -6.66 -8.18 -10.07
N ALA A 291 -6.08 -7.80 -8.94
CA ALA A 291 -6.06 -8.60 -7.72
C ALA A 291 -7.49 -8.87 -7.20
N ASN A 292 -8.36 -7.86 -7.15
CA ASN A 292 -9.75 -8.06 -6.75
C ASN A 292 -10.54 -8.86 -7.78
N LEU A 293 -10.36 -8.57 -9.06
CA LEU A 293 -11.00 -9.27 -10.17
C LEU A 293 -10.66 -10.76 -10.18
N TYR A 294 -9.41 -11.13 -9.90
CA TYR A 294 -8.98 -12.53 -9.81
C TYR A 294 -9.82 -13.32 -8.79
N LEU A 295 -10.11 -12.69 -7.65
CA LEU A 295 -10.85 -13.32 -6.55
C LEU A 295 -12.36 -13.06 -6.61
N LEU A 296 -12.89 -12.42 -7.65
CA LEU A 296 -14.31 -12.06 -7.71
C LEU A 296 -15.22 -13.29 -7.62
N GLU A 297 -14.94 -14.32 -8.42
CA GLU A 297 -15.73 -15.55 -8.41
C GLU A 297 -15.53 -16.35 -7.12
N PHE A 298 -14.32 -16.30 -6.53
CA PHE A 298 -14.06 -16.83 -5.20
C PHE A 298 -14.94 -16.14 -4.15
N ASP A 299 -14.97 -14.81 -4.15
CA ASP A 299 -15.72 -14.01 -3.18
C ASP A 299 -17.23 -14.26 -3.31
N LYS A 300 -17.75 -14.42 -4.53
CA LYS A 300 -19.16 -14.76 -4.79
C LYS A 300 -19.54 -16.10 -4.15
N LEU A 301 -18.75 -17.15 -4.41
CA LEU A 301 -19.00 -18.49 -3.89
C LEU A 301 -18.86 -18.55 -2.36
N VAL A 302 -17.86 -17.86 -1.81
CA VAL A 302 -17.66 -17.74 -0.35
C VAL A 302 -18.82 -17.00 0.30
N TYR A 303 -19.25 -15.88 -0.28
CA TYR A 303 -20.34 -15.10 0.26
C TYR A 303 -21.68 -15.85 0.20
N GLN A 304 -21.99 -16.55 -0.90
CA GLN A 304 -23.22 -17.34 -1.00
C GLN A 304 -23.29 -18.42 0.09
N ASN A 305 -22.28 -19.29 0.17
CA ASN A 305 -22.29 -20.45 1.08
C ASN A 305 -22.10 -20.07 2.56
N LEU A 306 -21.17 -19.15 2.84
CA LEU A 306 -20.84 -18.80 4.22
C LEU A 306 -21.56 -17.55 4.69
N GLY A 307 -21.61 -16.50 3.88
CA GLY A 307 -22.23 -15.23 4.25
C GLY A 307 -23.74 -15.31 4.30
N SER A 308 -24.37 -15.64 3.16
CA SER A 308 -25.82 -15.61 2.99
C SER A 308 -26.51 -16.81 3.65
N GLU A 309 -26.01 -18.02 3.44
CA GLU A 309 -26.67 -19.24 3.91
C GLU A 309 -26.32 -19.57 5.37
N SER A 310 -25.05 -19.42 5.76
CA SER A 310 -24.59 -19.76 7.12
C SER A 310 -24.56 -18.57 8.09
N GLY A 311 -24.85 -17.35 7.63
CA GLY A 311 -24.80 -16.13 8.46
C GLY A 311 -23.40 -15.71 8.94
N CYS A 312 -22.33 -16.18 8.30
CA CYS A 312 -20.96 -15.91 8.71
C CYS A 312 -20.49 -14.49 8.33
N PHE A 313 -19.73 -13.91 9.24
CA PHE A 313 -18.88 -12.72 9.13
C PHE A 313 -17.82 -12.75 8.03
N TYR A 314 -18.09 -12.54 6.74
CA TYR A 314 -17.01 -12.53 5.72
C TYR A 314 -16.45 -11.13 5.38
N ARG A 315 -15.12 -10.97 5.48
CA ARG A 315 -14.38 -9.79 5.01
C ARG A 315 -13.08 -10.17 4.31
N ARG A 316 -12.83 -9.59 3.13
CA ARG A 316 -11.55 -9.64 2.43
C ARG A 316 -10.94 -8.26 2.26
N TYR A 317 -9.69 -8.12 2.69
CA TYR A 317 -8.86 -6.95 2.45
C TYR A 317 -7.63 -7.37 1.64
N SER A 318 -7.72 -7.31 0.31
CA SER A 318 -6.66 -7.72 -0.61
C SER A 318 -6.36 -9.21 -0.45
N ASP A 319 -5.26 -9.52 0.24
CA ASP A 319 -4.67 -10.83 0.52
C ASP A 319 -4.97 -11.31 1.95
N ASP A 320 -5.62 -10.49 2.78
CA ASP A 320 -6.07 -10.86 4.12
C ASP A 320 -7.57 -11.22 4.07
N ILE A 321 -7.92 -12.44 4.49
CA ILE A 321 -9.31 -12.90 4.65
C ILE A 321 -9.60 -13.05 6.14
N LEU A 322 -10.74 -12.54 6.58
CA LEU A 322 -11.27 -12.64 7.94
C LEU A 322 -12.66 -13.26 7.87
N ILE A 323 -12.89 -14.30 8.67
CA ILE A 323 -14.19 -14.94 8.85
C ILE A 323 -14.54 -14.99 10.33
N ILE A 324 -15.75 -14.58 10.67
CA ILE A 324 -16.33 -14.67 12.02
C ILE A 324 -17.51 -15.62 11.93
N CYS A 325 -17.52 -16.66 12.77
CA CYS A 325 -18.57 -17.67 12.79
C CYS A 325 -18.80 -18.16 14.22
N LYS A 326 -19.84 -18.98 14.43
CA LYS A 326 -20.03 -19.69 15.70
C LYS A 326 -18.99 -20.80 15.82
N GLN A 327 -18.55 -21.12 17.03
CA GLN A 327 -17.52 -22.14 17.24
C GLN A 327 -17.85 -23.50 16.60
N ARG A 328 -19.11 -23.92 16.66
CA ARG A 328 -19.59 -25.17 16.04
C ARG A 328 -19.40 -25.25 14.52
N ASP A 329 -19.31 -24.11 13.84
CA ASP A 329 -19.21 -24.01 12.38
C ASP A 329 -17.74 -23.92 11.90
N CYS A 330 -16.78 -23.83 12.83
CA CYS A 330 -15.37 -23.55 12.56
C CYS A 330 -14.74 -24.50 11.52
N GLU A 331 -14.84 -25.81 11.74
CA GLU A 331 -14.20 -26.82 10.90
C GLU A 331 -14.77 -26.83 9.48
N ARG A 332 -16.10 -26.73 9.36
CA ARG A 332 -16.79 -26.63 8.08
C ARG A 332 -16.36 -25.39 7.30
N VAL A 333 -16.30 -24.24 7.97
CA VAL A 333 -15.87 -22.96 7.37
C VAL A 333 -14.43 -23.06 6.88
N GLU A 334 -13.51 -23.58 7.71
CA GLU A 334 -12.11 -23.72 7.34
C GLU A 334 -11.91 -24.69 6.18
N GLY A 335 -12.58 -25.85 6.20
CA GLY A 335 -12.55 -26.84 5.13
C GLY A 335 -13.00 -26.24 3.79
N TYR A 336 -14.13 -25.54 3.79
CA TYR A 336 -14.66 -24.90 2.59
C TYR A 336 -13.73 -23.81 2.04
N ILE A 337 -13.12 -22.98 2.91
CA ILE A 337 -12.17 -21.97 2.46
C ILE A 337 -10.91 -22.60 1.86
N ASN A 338 -10.38 -23.67 2.45
CA ASN A 338 -9.23 -24.38 1.92
C ASN A 338 -9.54 -24.97 0.53
N GLU A 339 -10.70 -25.60 0.36
CA GLU A 339 -11.18 -26.12 -0.93
C GLU A 339 -11.26 -24.99 -1.98
N MET A 340 -11.88 -23.86 -1.63
CA MET A 340 -12.00 -22.73 -2.55
C MET A 340 -10.62 -22.15 -2.92
N LEU A 341 -9.70 -22.04 -1.97
CA LEU A 341 -8.35 -21.55 -2.26
C LEU A 341 -7.60 -22.47 -3.22
N GLU A 342 -7.74 -23.78 -3.07
CA GLU A 342 -7.19 -24.76 -4.00
C GLU A 342 -7.82 -24.64 -5.40
N ARG A 343 -9.16 -24.58 -5.47
CA ARG A 343 -9.92 -24.42 -6.72
C ARG A 343 -9.48 -23.18 -7.52
N PHE A 344 -9.22 -22.07 -6.85
CA PHE A 344 -8.77 -20.82 -7.47
C PHE A 344 -7.24 -20.70 -7.59
N LYS A 345 -6.49 -21.78 -7.30
CA LYS A 345 -5.02 -21.85 -7.41
C LYS A 345 -4.31 -20.79 -6.56
N VAL A 346 -4.81 -20.56 -5.35
CA VAL A 346 -4.27 -19.58 -4.42
C VAL A 346 -3.56 -20.31 -3.28
N GLU A 347 -2.27 -20.04 -3.12
CA GLU A 347 -1.47 -20.64 -2.04
C GLU A 347 -1.64 -19.89 -0.71
N LEU A 348 -1.93 -20.63 0.37
CA LEU A 348 -1.88 -20.09 1.74
C LEU A 348 -0.44 -19.93 2.25
N SER A 349 -0.25 -18.96 3.13
CA SER A 349 0.99 -18.84 3.89
C SER A 349 0.99 -19.85 5.04
N LYS A 350 1.77 -20.93 4.92
CA LYS A 350 1.88 -22.05 5.90
C LYS A 350 1.94 -21.62 7.38
N ASP A 351 2.55 -20.47 7.69
CA ASP A 351 2.78 -20.02 9.07
C ASP A 351 1.81 -18.94 9.59
N LYS A 352 0.66 -18.70 8.92
CA LYS A 352 -0.13 -17.48 9.18
C LYS A 352 -1.65 -17.65 9.23
N THR A 353 -2.19 -18.84 9.08
CA THR A 353 -3.59 -19.04 9.46
C THR A 353 -3.67 -18.89 10.97
N GLU A 354 -4.43 -17.90 11.45
CA GLU A 354 -4.64 -17.72 12.90
C GLU A 354 -6.11 -17.98 13.25
N LYS A 355 -6.30 -18.77 14.30
CA LYS A 355 -7.61 -19.08 14.89
C LYS A 355 -7.72 -18.42 16.25
N PHE A 356 -8.86 -17.78 16.52
CA PHE A 356 -9.16 -17.17 17.80
C PHE A 356 -10.57 -17.55 18.25
N ILE A 357 -10.73 -17.80 19.55
CA ILE A 357 -12.02 -17.89 20.22
C ILE A 357 -12.22 -16.60 21.02
N PHE A 358 -13.43 -16.06 20.95
CA PHE A 358 -13.88 -14.95 21.79
C PHE A 358 -15.07 -15.43 22.63
N LYS A 359 -14.91 -15.35 23.95
CA LYS A 359 -15.93 -15.74 24.93
C LYS A 359 -16.34 -14.55 25.77
N CYS A 360 -17.61 -14.50 26.14
CA CYS A 360 -18.10 -13.59 27.15
C CYS A 360 -17.89 -14.21 28.54
N GLY A 361 -17.23 -13.48 29.43
CA GLY A 361 -17.12 -13.80 30.85
C GLY A 361 -17.49 -12.59 31.70
N SER A 362 -17.21 -12.66 33.01
CA SER A 362 -17.38 -11.55 33.94
C SER A 362 -16.03 -11.02 34.40
N ASP A 363 -15.86 -9.69 34.45
CA ASP A 363 -14.71 -9.07 35.11
C ASP A 363 -14.89 -9.10 36.66
N LYS A 364 -13.86 -8.66 37.40
CA LYS A 364 -13.86 -8.53 38.87
C LYS A 364 -15.02 -7.71 39.42
N ASP A 365 -15.55 -6.78 38.62
CA ASP A 365 -16.67 -5.91 38.96
C ASP A 365 -18.02 -6.45 38.42
N ASN A 366 -18.12 -7.74 38.06
CA ASN A 366 -19.30 -8.40 37.48
C ASN A 366 -19.82 -7.80 36.15
N ASN A 367 -18.99 -7.04 35.44
CA ASN A 367 -19.33 -6.56 34.10
C ASN A 367 -19.04 -7.63 33.04
N SER A 368 -19.98 -7.82 32.11
CA SER A 368 -19.82 -8.72 30.96
C SER A 368 -18.66 -8.26 30.07
N LEU A 369 -17.66 -9.12 29.92
CA LEU A 369 -16.41 -8.82 29.24
C LEU A 369 -16.09 -9.89 28.20
N VAL A 370 -15.89 -9.45 26.95
CA VAL A 370 -15.39 -10.33 25.89
C VAL A 370 -13.87 -10.42 25.98
N THR A 371 -13.33 -11.64 25.98
CA THR A 371 -11.88 -11.88 26.00
C THR A 371 -11.44 -12.73 24.81
N SER A 372 -10.18 -12.59 24.42
CA SER A 372 -9.60 -13.29 23.27
C SER A 372 -8.70 -14.45 23.71
N ILE A 373 -8.88 -15.60 23.08
CA ILE A 373 -8.05 -16.81 23.23
C ILE A 373 -7.51 -17.17 21.85
N LYS A 374 -6.19 -17.24 21.70
CA LYS A 374 -5.57 -17.67 20.44
C LYS A 374 -5.33 -19.17 20.47
N ILE A 375 -5.73 -19.89 19.42
CA ILE A 375 -5.44 -21.31 19.27
C ILE A 375 -4.17 -21.47 18.42
N ILE A 376 -3.20 -22.23 18.92
CA ILE A 376 -1.99 -22.60 18.19
C ILE A 376 -1.78 -24.10 18.38
N GLU A 377 -1.81 -24.86 17.29
CA GLU A 377 -1.58 -26.33 17.33
C GLU A 377 -2.50 -27.08 18.31
N GLY A 378 -3.73 -26.58 18.51
CA GLY A 378 -4.71 -27.15 19.45
C GLY A 378 -4.66 -26.55 20.87
N GLU A 379 -3.57 -25.86 21.22
CA GLU A 379 -3.38 -25.24 22.53
C GLU A 379 -3.99 -23.84 22.62
N GLU A 380 -4.62 -23.54 23.77
CA GLU A 380 -5.26 -22.26 24.04
C GLU A 380 -4.32 -21.27 24.76
N TYR A 381 -4.14 -20.09 24.16
CA TYR A 381 -3.33 -19.01 24.71
C TYR A 381 -4.21 -17.79 25.00
N PRO A 382 -4.72 -17.64 26.24
CA PRO A 382 -5.58 -16.53 26.62
C PRO A 382 -4.84 -15.19 26.63
N GLY A 383 -5.57 -14.11 26.36
CA GLY A 383 -5.08 -12.73 26.44
C GLY A 383 -4.22 -12.27 25.26
N LEU A 384 -4.05 -13.11 24.23
CA LEU A 384 -3.38 -12.72 22.99
C LEU A 384 -4.34 -12.00 22.02
N PRO A 385 -3.96 -10.86 21.43
CA PRO A 385 -4.86 -10.08 20.60
C PRO A 385 -4.95 -10.60 19.17
N LEU A 386 -6.15 -10.48 18.60
CA LEU A 386 -6.36 -10.58 17.15
C LEU A 386 -5.73 -9.37 16.46
N ASN A 387 -4.92 -9.63 15.43
CA ASN A 387 -4.29 -8.58 14.63
C ASN A 387 -5.06 -8.36 13.33
N TYR A 388 -5.71 -7.21 13.16
CA TYR A 388 -6.45 -6.91 11.94
C TYR A 388 -6.30 -5.44 11.52
N LEU A 389 -5.95 -5.22 10.24
CA LEU A 389 -5.79 -3.90 9.59
C LEU A 389 -4.99 -2.83 10.37
N GLY A 390 -4.00 -3.28 11.16
CA GLY A 390 -3.12 -2.40 11.94
C GLY A 390 -3.55 -2.15 13.38
N PHE A 391 -4.57 -2.86 13.86
CA PHE A 391 -5.05 -2.87 15.24
C PHE A 391 -4.83 -4.24 15.90
N GLU A 392 -4.75 -4.22 17.22
CA GLU A 392 -4.69 -5.36 18.13
C GLU A 392 -5.98 -5.35 18.97
N PHE A 393 -6.81 -6.38 18.84
CA PHE A 393 -8.10 -6.49 19.51
C PHE A 393 -8.09 -7.62 20.53
N TYR A 394 -8.38 -7.29 21.80
CA TYR A 394 -8.35 -8.22 22.93
C TYR A 394 -9.77 -8.68 23.36
N GLY A 395 -10.81 -8.35 22.57
CA GLY A 395 -12.21 -8.54 22.94
C GLY A 395 -12.80 -7.31 23.60
N HIS A 396 -12.28 -6.94 24.76
CA HIS A 396 -12.75 -5.80 25.54
C HIS A 396 -12.10 -4.47 25.18
N ARG A 397 -10.89 -4.51 24.62
CA ARG A 397 -10.11 -3.31 24.27
C ARG A 397 -9.52 -3.41 22.89
N THR A 398 -9.42 -2.26 22.22
CA THR A 398 -8.74 -2.13 20.92
C THR A 398 -7.51 -1.24 21.05
N LEU A 399 -6.38 -1.67 20.50
CA LEU A 399 -5.15 -0.88 20.51
C LEU A 399 -4.58 -0.77 19.09
N VAL A 400 -3.84 0.30 18.82
CA VAL A 400 -3.03 0.34 17.59
C VAL A 400 -1.87 -0.63 17.74
N LYS A 401 -1.62 -1.40 16.69
CA LYS A 401 -0.59 -2.43 16.67
C LYS A 401 0.75 -1.89 17.16
N SER A 402 1.34 -2.57 18.13
CA SER A 402 2.63 -2.24 18.75
C SER A 402 3.74 -1.97 17.71
N ALA A 403 3.78 -2.77 16.64
CA ALA A 403 4.73 -2.60 15.54
C ALA A 403 4.58 -1.26 14.78
N ASN A 404 3.35 -0.75 14.65
CA ASN A 404 3.08 0.55 14.01
C ASN A 404 3.58 1.69 14.91
N LEU A 405 3.32 1.61 16.21
CA LEU A 405 3.81 2.58 17.19
C LEU A 405 5.35 2.59 17.26
N ALA A 406 5.99 1.42 17.27
CA ALA A 406 7.45 1.32 17.21
C ALA A 406 8.03 1.87 15.89
N LYS A 407 7.32 1.72 14.76
CA LYS A 407 7.72 2.34 13.47
C LYS A 407 7.61 3.86 13.53
N PHE A 408 6.60 4.41 14.19
CA PHE A 408 6.47 5.84 14.43
C PHE A 408 7.66 6.39 15.24
N TYR A 409 7.97 5.80 16.40
CA TYR A 409 9.08 6.24 17.25
C TYR A 409 10.44 6.18 16.53
N ARG A 410 10.72 5.10 15.80
CA ARG A 410 11.96 4.99 15.01
C ARG A 410 12.05 6.06 13.93
N ARG A 411 10.95 6.38 13.24
CA ARG A 411 10.93 7.46 12.23
C ARG A 411 11.17 8.82 12.84
N MET A 412 10.64 9.07 14.04
CA MET A 412 10.90 10.29 14.80
C MET A 412 12.40 10.41 15.12
N ILE A 413 12.98 9.41 15.76
CA ILE A 413 14.41 9.42 16.13
C ILE A 413 15.30 9.57 14.89
N GLU A 414 15.03 8.85 13.80
CA GLU A 414 15.82 8.96 12.56
C GLU A 414 15.64 10.32 11.86
N ALA A 415 14.48 10.97 12.01
CA ALA A 415 14.30 12.33 11.52
C ALA A 415 15.13 13.33 12.33
N VAL A 416 15.14 13.22 13.66
CA VAL A 416 15.96 14.05 14.55
C VAL A 416 17.44 13.84 14.25
N LYS A 417 17.91 12.58 14.18
CA LYS A 417 19.30 12.23 13.84
C LYS A 417 19.74 12.78 12.49
N ARG A 418 18.87 12.74 11.46
CA ARG A 418 19.17 13.35 10.16
C ARG A 418 19.27 14.86 10.24
N SER A 419 18.35 15.52 10.94
CA SER A 419 18.42 16.96 11.16
C SER A 419 19.70 17.36 11.90
N GLY A 420 20.07 16.65 12.98
CA GLY A 420 21.33 16.88 13.70
C GLY A 420 22.56 16.77 12.79
N ARG A 421 22.64 15.72 11.96
CA ARG A 421 23.72 15.58 10.96
C ARG A 421 23.77 16.73 9.96
N HIS A 422 22.61 17.21 9.49
CA HIS A 422 22.56 18.35 8.57
C HIS A 422 22.98 19.65 9.24
N ILE A 423 22.56 19.90 10.48
CA ILE A 423 22.96 21.06 11.27
C ILE A 423 24.48 21.07 11.44
N ARG A 424 25.07 19.96 11.90
CA ARG A 424 26.54 19.83 12.06
C ARG A 424 27.29 20.13 10.76
N LYS A 425 26.84 19.55 9.63
CA LYS A 425 27.44 19.83 8.31
C LYS A 425 27.26 21.27 7.85
N SER A 426 26.15 21.91 8.21
CA SER A 426 25.88 23.30 7.83
C SER A 426 26.70 24.27 8.68
N GLN A 427 26.86 23.99 9.98
CA GLN A 427 27.68 24.76 10.91
C GLN A 427 29.16 24.76 10.49
N GLN A 428 29.65 23.64 9.93
CA GLN A 428 31.00 23.58 9.32
C GLN A 428 31.18 24.54 8.13
N LYS A 429 30.10 24.95 7.46
CA LYS A 429 30.14 25.87 6.31
C LYS A 429 29.75 27.32 6.66
N SER A 430 28.91 27.49 7.68
CA SER A 430 28.48 28.78 8.19
C SER A 430 28.04 28.63 9.65
N PRO A 431 28.70 29.32 10.61
CA PRO A 431 28.40 29.20 12.04
C PRO A 431 26.94 29.55 12.41
N PHE A 432 26.29 30.42 11.62
CA PHE A 432 24.93 30.92 11.86
C PHE A 432 23.81 30.05 11.26
N ALA A 433 24.12 28.84 10.76
CA ALA A 433 23.12 27.97 10.16
C ALA A 433 21.98 27.59 11.14
N ALA A 434 20.74 27.91 10.77
CA ALA A 434 19.57 27.89 11.65
C ALA A 434 19.12 26.48 12.08
N ALA A 435 19.58 26.03 13.25
CA ALA A 435 19.04 24.84 13.95
C ALA A 435 17.52 24.92 14.21
N GLU A 436 17.01 26.14 14.35
CA GLU A 436 15.61 26.44 14.69
C GLU A 436 14.59 25.99 13.62
N LEU A 437 14.95 26.08 12.33
CA LEU A 437 14.07 25.65 11.23
C LEU A 437 13.80 24.13 11.28
N PHE A 438 14.80 23.34 11.67
CA PHE A 438 14.68 21.90 11.78
C PHE A 438 13.82 21.49 12.99
N LYS A 439 13.95 22.20 14.13
CA LYS A 439 13.12 21.99 15.32
C LYS A 439 11.64 22.20 14.99
N LYS A 440 11.27 23.34 14.38
CA LYS A 440 9.87 23.62 13.99
C LYS A 440 9.27 22.51 13.12
N ARG A 441 10.02 22.00 12.14
CA ARG A 441 9.59 20.88 11.29
C ARG A 441 9.39 19.59 12.08
N ILE A 442 10.33 19.26 12.98
CA ILE A 442 10.26 18.06 13.82
C ILE A 442 9.05 18.11 14.73
N PHE A 443 8.85 19.20 15.47
CA PHE A 443 7.69 19.37 16.36
C PHE A 443 6.38 19.32 15.59
N LYS A 444 6.31 19.93 14.41
CA LYS A 444 5.12 19.82 13.55
C LYS A 444 4.81 18.38 13.12
N LEU A 445 5.81 17.53 12.93
CA LEU A 445 5.59 16.14 12.48
C LEU A 445 5.31 15.18 13.64
N TYR A 446 5.95 15.40 14.79
CA TYR A 446 6.04 14.39 15.86
C TYR A 446 5.52 14.87 17.22
N SER A 447 4.85 16.02 17.29
CA SER A 447 4.16 16.48 18.49
C SER A 447 2.76 17.03 18.18
N PHE A 448 2.01 17.35 19.22
CA PHE A 448 0.67 17.92 19.12
C PHE A 448 0.60 19.27 18.38
N HIS A 449 1.72 19.99 18.24
CA HIS A 449 1.82 21.22 17.45
C HIS A 449 1.38 21.04 15.98
N GLY A 450 1.48 19.81 15.46
CA GLY A 450 1.04 19.46 14.10
C GLY A 450 -0.42 19.06 13.94
N ASN A 451 -1.19 19.00 15.03
CA ASN A 451 -2.54 18.42 14.99
C ASN A 451 -3.56 19.32 14.28
N LYS A 452 -3.35 20.64 14.27
CA LYS A 452 -4.26 21.58 13.64
C LYS A 452 -4.11 21.53 12.12
N ARG A 453 -5.18 21.14 11.42
CA ARG A 453 -5.25 21.21 9.95
C ARG A 453 -5.37 22.67 9.53
N LYS A 454 -4.24 23.30 9.17
CA LYS A 454 -4.26 24.66 8.63
C LYS A 454 -4.69 24.62 7.17
N VAL A 455 -5.66 25.44 6.80
CA VAL A 455 -5.94 25.77 5.42
C VAL A 455 -4.95 26.85 5.00
N THR A 456 -4.14 26.55 3.99
CA THR A 456 -3.26 27.56 3.38
C THR A 456 -3.74 27.80 1.95
N SER A 457 -4.23 29.01 1.66
CA SER A 457 -4.23 29.56 0.32
C SER A 457 -2.93 30.36 0.16
N LYS A 458 -2.11 29.98 -0.80
CA LYS A 458 -1.01 30.85 -1.25
C LYS A 458 -1.37 31.28 -2.65
N SER A 459 -1.83 32.52 -2.80
CA SER A 459 -1.89 33.19 -4.09
C SER A 459 -0.50 33.69 -4.44
N TYR A 460 -0.06 33.49 -5.67
CA TYR A 460 1.16 34.11 -6.19
C TYR A 460 0.84 34.72 -7.55
N GLN A 461 1.58 35.76 -7.91
CA GLN A 461 1.51 36.36 -9.24
C GLN A 461 2.61 35.75 -10.12
N LYS A 462 2.29 35.45 -11.37
CA LYS A 462 3.26 35.01 -12.37
C LYS A 462 3.13 35.91 -13.60
N LEU A 463 4.27 36.29 -14.18
CA LEU A 463 4.31 36.96 -15.47
C LEU A 463 3.98 35.94 -16.57
N GLU A 464 2.96 36.25 -17.37
CA GLU A 464 2.52 35.44 -18.49
C GLU A 464 2.40 36.34 -19.73
N LYS A 465 2.80 35.83 -20.90
CA LYS A 465 2.63 36.55 -22.17
C LYS A 465 1.20 36.39 -22.63
N ASP A 466 0.56 37.50 -22.97
CA ASP A 466 -0.74 37.50 -23.63
C ASP A 466 -0.63 37.16 -25.12
N ASN A 467 -1.79 36.95 -25.75
CA ASN A 467 -1.92 36.61 -27.17
C ASN A 467 -1.30 37.65 -28.12
N ILE A 468 -0.99 38.84 -27.61
CA ILE A 468 -0.35 39.96 -28.33
C ILE A 468 1.11 40.15 -27.88
N GLY A 469 1.69 39.18 -27.15
CA GLY A 469 3.10 39.15 -26.74
C GLY A 469 3.49 40.04 -25.54
N ARG A 470 2.56 40.81 -24.97
CA ARG A 470 2.78 41.65 -23.77
C ARG A 470 2.78 40.80 -22.49
N TYR A 471 3.64 41.14 -21.54
CA TYR A 471 3.67 40.47 -20.23
C TYR A 471 2.64 41.09 -19.29
N ARG A 472 1.79 40.25 -18.67
CA ARG A 472 0.91 40.66 -17.58
C ARG A 472 1.11 39.80 -16.34
N PHE A 473 0.84 40.36 -15.17
CA PHE A 473 0.79 39.62 -13.93
C PHE A 473 -0.55 38.90 -13.81
N VAL A 474 -0.52 37.58 -13.92
CA VAL A 474 -1.70 36.73 -13.69
C VAL A 474 -1.65 36.24 -12.24
N LYS A 475 -2.72 36.53 -11.48
CA LYS A 475 -2.89 36.07 -10.09
C LYS A 475 -3.33 34.61 -10.11
N PHE A 476 -2.42 33.71 -9.75
CA PHE A 476 -2.76 32.30 -9.57
C PHE A 476 -3.23 32.05 -8.14
N SER A 477 -4.52 31.86 -7.99
CA SER A 477 -5.13 31.30 -6.77
C SER A 477 -5.36 29.81 -6.98
N PRO A 478 -4.92 28.92 -6.06
CA PRO A 478 -5.22 27.50 -6.19
C PRO A 478 -6.74 27.30 -6.16
N LYS A 479 -7.29 26.56 -7.15
CA LYS A 479 -8.73 26.24 -7.29
C LYS A 479 -9.36 25.59 -6.04
N SER A 480 -8.54 25.12 -5.09
CA SER A 480 -8.98 24.62 -3.79
C SER A 480 -7.92 24.87 -2.71
N PRO A 481 -8.29 25.34 -1.51
CA PRO A 481 -7.36 25.49 -0.39
C PRO A 481 -6.64 24.17 -0.06
N LYS A 482 -5.31 24.18 0.03
CA LYS A 482 -4.56 23.00 0.46
C LYS A 482 -4.71 22.84 1.98
N LYS A 483 -5.58 21.91 2.40
CA LYS A 483 -5.66 21.48 3.80
C LYS A 483 -4.35 20.79 4.19
N SER A 484 -3.70 21.26 5.26
CA SER A 484 -2.48 20.60 5.76
C SER A 484 -2.83 19.19 6.21
N ARG A 485 -2.02 18.21 5.76
CA ARG A 485 -2.19 16.82 6.21
C ARG A 485 -1.95 16.73 7.71
N GLY A 486 -2.83 16.03 8.43
CA GLY A 486 -2.63 15.71 9.84
C GLY A 486 -1.41 14.83 10.06
N ASN A 487 -0.94 14.75 11.30
CA ASN A 487 0.17 13.90 11.70
C ASN A 487 -0.35 12.54 12.24
N TYR A 488 0.53 11.74 12.82
CA TYR A 488 0.17 10.45 13.41
C TYR A 488 -0.84 10.58 14.56
N PHE A 489 -0.78 11.65 15.35
CA PHE A 489 -1.73 11.88 16.45
C PHE A 489 -3.12 12.22 15.94
N THR A 490 -3.26 12.91 14.80
CA THR A 490 -4.56 13.09 14.15
C THR A 490 -5.18 11.75 13.76
N TYR A 491 -4.34 10.78 13.34
CA TYR A 491 -4.80 9.41 13.07
C TYR A 491 -5.23 8.69 14.36
N LEU A 492 -4.43 8.75 15.43
CA LEU A 492 -4.76 8.13 16.71
C LEU A 492 -6.03 8.70 17.33
N LYS A 493 -6.20 10.04 17.27
CA LYS A 493 -7.41 10.72 17.74
C LYS A 493 -8.64 10.21 17.00
N ARG A 494 -8.61 10.26 15.66
CA ARG A 494 -9.69 9.76 14.81
C ARG A 494 -9.98 8.28 15.04
N ALA A 495 -8.95 7.45 15.24
CA ALA A 495 -9.14 6.03 15.53
C ALA A 495 -9.81 5.80 16.88
N GLY A 496 -9.37 6.50 17.94
CA GLY A 496 -9.99 6.41 19.26
C GLY A 496 -11.43 6.94 19.29
N GLU A 497 -11.73 7.99 18.54
CA GLU A 497 -13.11 8.51 18.40
C GLU A 497 -14.01 7.52 17.65
N LEU A 498 -13.58 7.03 16.48
CA LEU A 498 -14.37 6.12 15.65
C LEU A 498 -14.60 4.74 16.29
N MET A 499 -13.62 4.25 17.05
CA MET A 499 -13.69 2.97 17.75
C MET A 499 -14.20 3.08 19.19
N GLN A 500 -14.55 4.29 19.64
CA GLN A 500 -14.96 4.59 21.01
C GLN A 500 -13.96 4.05 22.07
N GLU A 501 -12.67 4.20 21.78
CA GLU A 501 -11.58 3.58 22.54
C GLU A 501 -10.50 4.62 22.90
N PRO A 502 -10.61 5.26 24.07
CA PRO A 502 -9.64 6.25 24.54
C PRO A 502 -8.22 5.68 24.73
N ALA A 503 -8.06 4.37 24.94
CA ALA A 503 -6.75 3.77 25.16
C ALA A 503 -5.83 3.93 23.94
N ILE A 504 -6.39 3.96 22.72
CA ILE A 504 -5.63 4.19 21.47
C ILE A 504 -4.84 5.51 21.54
N GLN A 505 -5.46 6.59 22.04
CA GLN A 505 -4.80 7.88 22.15
C GLN A 505 -3.71 7.87 23.24
N LYS A 506 -3.98 7.19 24.36
CA LYS A 506 -3.07 7.06 25.50
C LYS A 506 -1.78 6.31 25.15
N GLN A 507 -1.77 5.43 24.13
CA GLN A 507 -0.58 4.69 23.70
C GLN A 507 0.61 5.59 23.29
N ALA A 508 0.35 6.80 22.80
CA ALA A 508 1.40 7.73 22.36
C ALA A 508 1.78 8.78 23.42
N ARG A 509 1.32 8.67 24.67
CA ARG A 509 1.56 9.68 25.73
C ARG A 509 3.05 10.00 25.96
N LYS A 510 3.93 9.01 25.83
CA LYS A 510 5.38 9.17 26.04
C LYS A 510 6.12 9.87 24.89
N HIS A 511 5.44 10.25 23.80
CA HIS A 511 6.11 10.78 22.62
C HIS A 511 6.90 12.05 22.86
N TYR A 512 6.40 12.97 23.69
CA TYR A 512 7.05 14.26 23.94
C TYR A 512 8.38 14.06 24.67
N ARG A 513 8.38 13.20 25.70
CA ARG A 513 9.60 12.79 26.41
C ARG A 513 10.62 12.15 25.47
N ILE A 514 10.20 11.19 24.65
CA ILE A 514 11.10 10.50 23.70
C ILE A 514 11.64 11.48 22.64
N LEU A 515 10.81 12.42 22.19
CA LEU A 515 11.22 13.43 21.21
C LEU A 515 12.33 14.32 21.77
N HIS A 516 12.13 14.86 22.98
CA HIS A 516 13.12 15.72 23.64
C HIS A 516 14.42 14.97 23.92
N GLN A 517 14.35 13.76 24.47
CA GLN A 517 15.54 12.92 24.66
C GLN A 517 16.32 12.73 23.36
N ALA A 518 15.62 12.48 22.24
CA ALA A 518 16.28 12.33 20.93
C ALA A 518 16.91 13.65 20.43
N ILE A 519 16.26 14.79 20.69
CA ILE A 519 16.78 16.13 20.34
C ILE A 519 18.04 16.41 21.16
N ASP A 520 18.02 16.12 22.46
CA ASP A 520 19.15 16.35 23.34
C ASP A 520 20.35 15.52 22.88
N ILE A 521 20.17 14.23 22.62
CA ILE A 521 21.25 13.34 22.19
C ILE A 521 21.83 13.71 20.80
N HIS A 522 21.00 14.18 19.86
CA HIS A 522 21.42 14.30 18.45
C HIS A 522 21.57 15.72 17.92
N ILE A 523 21.01 16.71 18.60
CA ILE A 523 21.02 18.12 18.17
C ILE A 523 21.70 19.00 19.23
N THR A 524 21.37 18.82 20.51
CA THR A 524 21.83 19.73 21.58
C THR A 524 23.20 19.33 22.15
N GLN A 525 23.44 18.05 22.38
CA GLN A 525 24.75 17.56 22.83
C GLN A 525 25.78 17.74 21.70
N LYS A 526 26.72 18.65 21.96
CA LYS A 526 27.89 18.95 21.12
C LYS A 526 28.82 17.74 21.08
#